data_AF-A0A8I0G7E2-F1
#
_entry.id   AF-A0A8I0G7E2-F1
#
_cell.length_a   1.000
_cell.length_b   1.000
_cell.length_c   1.000
_cell.angle_alpha   90.00
_cell.angle_beta   90.00
_cell.angle_gamma   90.00
#
_symmetry.space_group_name_H-M   'P 1'
#
loop_
_entity.id
_entity.type
_entity.pdbx_description
1 polymer ?
#
loop_
_entity_poly.entity_id
_entity_poly.type
_entity_poly.pdbx_seq_one_letter_code
_entity_poly.pdbx_strand_id
1 'polypeptide(L)'
;MTLQKSDFHETYVRAAGAVAFVAIVDTNGDEGIGSAFHIGDGIFVTARHVVEGVTIKEIATTKSAHLTEEAGGKMAPPRRLQIVDGPYFGPDGLDVAVFRVELGTMPLPAITVSQHTDYSFGENDLVLSDILVVGYPPIPFTTVPNQVVTLGQINAVVRVHHSPSLHFIASAMARGGFSGGVALDQSGVALALVTESLGQGDMPLETGYMSLLSIEPAVDLAAEKFKFSTHGGYPGRYSDTLFAVKFSDPSGRSLSSFIYDASLYIYDDDRDVFVEINCADEARMAEAVATFDNITPLTRHDIGDGAVLYTPIENPSAELLLEAGEAVAALFESFGYKRMALERSQWQLKSKR
;
A
#
# COMPACT_ATOMS: atom_id res chain seq x y z
N MET A 1 1.66 39.83 -15.55
CA MET A 1 2.04 38.47 -16.01
C MET A 1 1.49 37.52 -14.97
N THR A 2 0.40 36.82 -15.28
CA THR A 2 -0.21 35.86 -14.36
C THR A 2 0.57 34.56 -14.49
N LEU A 3 1.26 34.15 -13.43
CA LEU A 3 1.95 32.86 -13.40
C LEU A 3 0.89 31.76 -13.41
N GLN A 4 0.83 30.96 -14.48
CA GLN A 4 -0.01 29.79 -14.53
C GLN A 4 0.58 28.74 -13.58
N LYS A 5 -0.21 28.30 -12.60
CA LYS A 5 0.18 27.28 -11.63
C LYS A 5 -0.02 25.90 -12.26
N SER A 6 0.81 24.94 -11.86
CA SER A 6 0.61 23.52 -12.19
C SER A 6 -0.67 23.01 -11.54
N ASP A 7 -1.34 22.05 -12.18
CA ASP A 7 -2.53 21.38 -11.63
C ASP A 7 -2.23 20.68 -10.29
N PHE A 8 -0.98 20.27 -10.06
CA PHE A 8 -0.52 19.70 -8.78
C PHE A 8 -0.28 20.73 -7.68
N HIS A 9 -0.34 22.04 -7.97
CA HIS A 9 -0.05 23.05 -6.96
C HIS A 9 -1.06 23.01 -5.81
N GLU A 10 -2.35 22.85 -6.10
CA GLU A 10 -3.38 22.73 -5.07
C GLU A 10 -3.23 21.45 -4.26
N THR A 11 -2.96 20.33 -4.94
CA THR A 11 -2.66 19.04 -4.33
C THR A 11 -1.49 19.14 -3.35
N TYR A 12 -0.39 19.78 -3.76
CA TYR A 12 0.74 20.06 -2.88
C TYR A 12 0.34 20.93 -1.68
N VAL A 13 -0.39 22.03 -1.89
CA VAL A 13 -0.78 22.95 -0.81
C VAL A 13 -1.63 22.23 0.26
N ARG A 14 -2.51 21.31 -0.14
CA ARG A 14 -3.30 20.48 0.79
C ARG A 14 -2.44 19.47 1.56
N ALA A 15 -1.50 18.81 0.89
CA ALA A 15 -0.70 17.73 1.47
C ALA A 15 0.53 18.21 2.27
N ALA A 16 1.08 19.39 1.95
CA ALA A 16 2.39 19.84 2.44
C ALA A 16 2.52 19.85 3.97
N GLY A 17 1.45 20.23 4.68
CA GLY A 17 1.41 20.24 6.14
C GLY A 17 1.23 18.88 6.81
N ALA A 18 0.95 17.83 6.03
CA ALA A 18 0.82 16.45 6.49
C ALA A 18 2.13 15.66 6.38
N VAL A 19 3.14 16.18 5.70
CA VAL A 19 4.45 15.54 5.51
C VAL A 19 5.46 16.14 6.48
N ALA A 20 6.20 15.28 7.17
CA ALA A 20 7.24 15.63 8.14
C ALA A 20 8.59 15.05 7.70
N PHE A 21 9.68 15.66 8.17
CA PHE A 21 10.99 15.02 8.13
C PHE A 21 11.19 14.16 9.39
N VAL A 22 12.06 13.17 9.28
CA VAL A 22 12.54 12.33 10.37
C VAL A 22 14.06 12.46 10.40
N ALA A 23 14.61 13.13 11.41
CA ALA A 23 16.04 13.25 11.61
C ALA A 23 16.52 12.14 12.55
N ILE A 24 17.56 11.42 12.15
CA ILE A 24 18.08 10.25 12.88
C ILE A 24 19.58 10.35 13.11
N VAL A 25 20.07 9.54 14.03
CA VAL A 25 21.49 9.19 14.16
C VAL A 25 21.61 7.69 13.98
N ASP A 26 22.48 7.27 13.07
CA ASP A 26 22.76 5.86 12.83
C ASP A 26 23.63 5.23 13.94
N THR A 27 23.96 3.95 13.79
CA THR A 27 24.79 3.23 14.78
C THR A 27 26.26 3.70 14.81
N ASN A 28 26.72 4.40 13.78
CA ASN A 28 28.06 4.97 13.70
C ASN A 28 28.14 6.39 14.29
N GLY A 29 27.00 7.00 14.59
CA GLY A 29 26.91 8.38 15.06
C GLY A 29 26.68 9.40 13.96
N ASP A 30 26.46 8.96 12.72
CA ASP A 30 26.24 9.83 11.56
C ASP A 30 24.77 10.29 11.52
N GLU A 31 24.57 11.56 11.16
CA GLU A 31 23.23 12.14 11.04
C GLU A 31 22.60 11.80 9.69
N GLY A 32 21.35 11.35 9.72
CA GLY A 32 20.53 11.06 8.55
C GLY A 32 19.20 11.79 8.58
N ILE A 33 18.55 11.83 7.42
CA ILE A 33 17.20 12.37 7.28
C ILE A 33 16.36 11.46 6.37
N GLY A 34 15.12 11.23 6.77
CA GLY A 34 14.07 10.65 5.97
C GLY A 34 12.81 11.49 6.03
N SER A 35 11.74 10.96 5.46
CA SER A 35 10.42 11.58 5.41
C SER A 35 9.37 10.68 6.05
N ALA A 36 8.26 11.26 6.47
CA ALA A 36 7.08 10.55 6.92
C ALA A 36 5.83 11.38 6.57
N PHE A 37 4.67 10.75 6.48
CA PHE A 37 3.42 11.48 6.20
C PHE A 37 2.23 10.97 7.02
N HIS A 38 1.37 11.90 7.40
CA HIS A 38 0.20 11.67 8.25
C HIS A 38 -0.99 11.15 7.43
N ILE A 39 -1.57 10.02 7.84
CA ILE A 39 -2.73 9.39 7.19
C ILE A 39 -4.04 9.55 7.99
N GLY A 40 -3.99 10.19 9.15
CA GLY A 40 -5.14 10.38 10.06
C GLY A 40 -4.85 9.90 11.48
N ASP A 41 -5.60 10.39 12.47
CA ASP A 41 -5.54 9.97 13.88
C ASP A 41 -4.12 9.97 14.51
N GLY A 42 -3.27 10.89 14.05
CA GLY A 42 -1.87 11.00 14.49
C GLY A 42 -0.97 9.91 13.91
N ILE A 43 -1.45 9.07 13.00
CA ILE A 43 -0.71 7.96 12.42
C ILE A 43 0.13 8.46 11.25
N PHE A 44 1.43 8.21 11.33
CA PHE A 44 2.40 8.52 10.30
C PHE A 44 2.94 7.23 9.68
N VAL A 45 3.16 7.29 8.36
CA VAL A 45 3.79 6.26 7.55
C VAL A 45 5.19 6.72 7.16
N THR A 46 6.16 5.82 7.17
CA THR A 46 7.52 6.04 6.68
C THR A 46 8.11 4.72 6.14
N ALA A 47 9.31 4.76 5.57
CA ALA A 47 10.06 3.56 5.20
C ALA A 47 10.71 2.95 6.45
N ARG A 48 10.79 1.62 6.52
CA ARG A 48 11.34 0.91 7.69
C ARG A 48 12.78 1.31 7.94
N HIS A 49 13.61 1.34 6.90
CA HIS A 49 15.04 1.66 7.03
C HIS A 49 15.32 3.10 7.54
N VAL A 50 14.34 4.00 7.49
CA VAL A 50 14.48 5.36 8.04
C VAL A 50 14.50 5.35 9.56
N VAL A 51 13.83 4.38 10.19
CA VAL A 51 13.58 4.36 11.64
C VAL A 51 14.03 3.07 12.34
N GLU A 52 14.40 2.03 11.60
CA GLU A 52 14.90 0.77 12.17
C GLU A 52 16.37 0.88 12.59
N GLY A 53 16.68 0.44 13.80
CA GLY A 53 18.08 0.34 14.28
C GLY A 53 18.78 1.69 14.50
N VAL A 54 18.06 2.80 14.44
CA VAL A 54 18.59 4.16 14.59
C VAL A 54 17.97 4.91 15.77
N THR A 55 18.58 6.02 16.18
CA THR A 55 18.00 6.93 17.18
C THR A 55 17.28 8.07 16.48
N ILE A 56 15.96 8.19 16.67
CA ILE A 56 15.18 9.32 16.17
C ILE A 56 15.45 10.56 17.02
N LYS A 57 16.05 11.59 16.43
CA LYS A 57 16.31 12.88 17.11
C LYS A 57 15.09 13.78 17.12
N GLU A 58 14.43 13.87 15.97
CA GLU A 58 13.37 14.84 15.74
C GLU A 58 12.45 14.37 14.61
N ILE A 59 11.16 14.63 14.78
CA ILE A 59 10.17 14.59 13.71
C ILE A 59 9.45 15.93 13.72
N ALA A 60 9.39 16.61 12.58
CA ALA A 60 8.69 17.88 12.49
C ALA A 60 8.19 18.18 11.07
N THR A 61 7.11 18.96 11.00
CA THR A 61 6.65 19.56 9.76
C THR A 61 7.37 20.88 9.52
N THR A 62 7.52 21.30 8.26
CA THR A 62 8.16 22.58 7.91
C THR A 62 7.26 23.52 7.11
N LYS A 63 6.06 23.05 6.72
CA LYS A 63 5.06 23.82 6.01
C LYS A 63 3.85 24.05 6.90
N SER A 64 3.28 25.25 6.79
CA SER A 64 2.01 25.54 7.46
C SER A 64 0.92 24.68 6.84
N ALA A 65 0.10 24.08 7.68
CA ALA A 65 -1.02 23.25 7.27
C ALA A 65 -2.25 24.11 6.98
N HIS A 66 -2.85 23.90 5.80
CA HIS A 66 -4.14 24.46 5.45
C HIS A 66 -5.23 23.52 5.97
N LEU A 67 -5.85 23.88 7.09
CA LEU A 67 -6.95 23.10 7.65
C LEU A 67 -8.24 23.38 6.87
N THR A 68 -9.09 22.37 6.74
CA THR A 68 -10.39 22.47 6.05
C THR A 68 -11.30 23.53 6.68
N GLU A 69 -12.34 23.94 5.97
CA GLU A 69 -13.33 24.91 6.50
C GLU A 69 -13.99 24.42 7.80
N GLU A 70 -14.18 23.10 7.95
CA GLU A 70 -14.71 22.47 9.17
C GLU A 70 -13.79 22.65 10.39
N ALA A 71 -12.48 22.78 10.17
CA ALA A 71 -11.49 23.13 11.19
C ALA A 71 -11.30 24.67 11.34
N GLY A 72 -12.21 25.45 10.77
CA GLY A 72 -12.26 26.90 10.87
C GLY A 72 -11.32 27.64 9.91
N GLY A 73 -10.81 26.98 8.86
CA GLY A 73 -9.97 27.59 7.83
C GLY A 73 -8.65 28.20 8.34
N LYS A 74 -8.22 27.84 9.55
CA LYS A 74 -7.02 28.39 10.18
C LYS A 74 -5.77 27.69 9.65
N MET A 75 -4.70 28.46 9.44
CA MET A 75 -3.38 27.90 9.17
C MET A 75 -2.78 27.36 10.46
N ALA A 76 -2.37 26.09 10.46
CA ALA A 76 -1.57 25.52 11.54
C ALA A 76 -0.08 25.74 11.25
N PRO A 77 0.70 26.32 12.18
CA PRO A 77 2.12 26.51 11.96
C PRO A 77 2.86 25.17 11.94
N PRO A 78 4.04 25.10 11.30
CA PRO A 78 4.91 23.94 11.39
C PRO A 78 5.29 23.65 12.84
N ARG A 79 5.44 22.38 13.20
CA ARG A 79 5.71 21.98 14.58
C ARG A 79 6.48 20.67 14.70
N ARG A 80 7.15 20.53 15.84
CA ARG A 80 7.74 19.28 16.30
C ARG A 80 6.65 18.32 16.77
N LEU A 81 6.85 17.05 16.49
CA LEU A 81 5.92 15.97 16.80
C LEU A 81 6.60 15.02 17.79
N GLN A 82 5.81 14.53 18.74
CA GLN A 82 6.25 13.54 19.70
C GLN A 82 5.61 12.19 19.35
N ILE A 83 6.44 11.17 19.08
CA ILE A 83 5.96 9.80 18.95
C ILE A 83 5.45 9.34 20.31
N VAL A 84 4.24 8.81 20.35
CA VAL A 84 3.59 8.26 21.55
C VAL A 84 3.36 6.75 21.46
N ASP A 85 3.44 6.16 20.26
CA ASP A 85 3.28 4.72 20.04
C ASP A 85 4.02 4.29 18.75
N GLY A 86 4.64 3.11 18.76
CA GLY A 86 5.54 2.63 17.70
C GLY A 86 6.98 3.17 17.78
N PRO A 87 7.78 3.04 16.70
CA PRO A 87 7.41 2.53 15.37
C PRO A 87 7.13 1.03 15.35
N TYR A 88 6.13 0.66 14.57
CA TYR A 88 5.85 -0.73 14.19
C TYR A 88 6.32 -0.96 12.77
N PHE A 89 6.93 -2.12 12.53
CA PHE A 89 7.50 -2.49 11.25
C PHE A 89 6.59 -3.46 10.49
N GLY A 90 6.58 -3.34 9.17
CA GLY A 90 5.99 -4.35 8.30
C GLY A 90 6.67 -5.71 8.43
N PRO A 91 6.02 -6.80 7.98
CA PRO A 91 6.62 -8.13 7.95
C PRO A 91 7.89 -8.17 7.10
N ASP A 92 8.66 -9.26 7.24
CA ASP A 92 9.95 -9.43 6.57
C ASP A 92 9.87 -9.19 5.06
N GLY A 93 10.82 -8.40 4.54
CA GLY A 93 10.86 -7.97 3.14
C GLY A 93 10.09 -6.69 2.81
N LEU A 94 9.25 -6.18 3.72
CA LEU A 94 8.55 -4.90 3.53
C LEU A 94 9.25 -3.74 4.21
N ASP A 95 9.68 -2.78 3.40
CA ASP A 95 10.33 -1.55 3.85
C ASP A 95 9.31 -0.47 4.25
N VAL A 96 8.50 -0.78 5.25
CA VAL A 96 7.44 0.12 5.76
C VAL A 96 7.42 0.13 7.28
N ALA A 97 7.17 1.31 7.85
CA ALA A 97 6.91 1.49 9.26
C ALA A 97 5.77 2.48 9.50
N VAL A 98 5.05 2.27 10.60
CA VAL A 98 4.01 3.19 11.08
C VAL A 98 4.25 3.56 12.54
N PHE A 99 3.94 4.79 12.91
CA PHE A 99 3.99 5.26 14.29
C PHE A 99 2.88 6.27 14.54
N ARG A 100 2.51 6.47 15.81
CA ARG A 100 1.52 7.47 16.21
C ARG A 100 2.20 8.62 16.94
N VAL A 101 1.78 9.84 16.62
CA VAL A 101 2.21 11.07 17.30
C VAL A 101 1.09 11.71 18.10
N GLU A 102 1.45 12.51 19.08
CA GLU A 102 0.52 13.38 19.79
C GLU A 102 0.13 14.59 18.92
N LEU A 103 -1.16 14.75 18.61
CA LEU A 103 -1.65 15.88 17.82
C LEU A 103 -1.96 17.12 18.68
N GLY A 104 -2.15 16.93 20.00
CA GLY A 104 -2.54 18.02 20.90
C GLY A 104 -3.85 18.70 20.46
N THR A 105 -3.95 20.00 20.69
CA THR A 105 -5.19 20.78 20.44
C THR A 105 -5.35 21.29 19.01
N MET A 106 -4.31 21.18 18.19
CA MET A 106 -4.33 21.65 16.80
C MET A 106 -4.21 20.45 15.87
N PRO A 107 -5.20 20.20 15.00
CA PRO A 107 -5.14 19.06 14.08
C PRO A 107 -4.03 19.24 13.04
N LEU A 108 -3.56 18.13 12.48
CA LEU A 108 -2.78 18.11 11.24
C LEU A 108 -3.69 17.64 10.10
N PRO A 109 -3.49 18.14 8.87
CA PRO A 109 -4.13 17.57 7.71
C PRO A 109 -3.69 16.11 7.57
N ALA A 110 -4.59 15.27 7.08
CA ALA A 110 -4.33 13.88 6.78
C ALA A 110 -4.31 13.70 5.26
N ILE A 111 -3.40 12.87 4.78
CA ILE A 111 -3.37 12.44 3.39
C ILE A 111 -4.31 11.26 3.24
N THR A 112 -5.28 11.39 2.34
CA THR A 112 -6.13 10.28 1.94
C THR A 112 -5.26 9.21 1.29
N VAL A 113 -5.36 7.97 1.77
CA VAL A 113 -4.65 6.83 1.18
C VAL A 113 -5.54 6.13 0.16
N SER A 114 -4.93 5.62 -0.91
CA SER A 114 -5.64 4.81 -1.90
C SER A 114 -6.11 3.50 -1.27
N GLN A 115 -7.18 2.94 -1.85
CA GLN A 115 -7.81 1.70 -1.40
C GLN A 115 -7.51 0.51 -2.33
N HIS A 116 -6.59 0.70 -3.29
CA HIS A 116 -6.17 -0.40 -4.15
C HIS A 116 -5.50 -1.52 -3.35
N THR A 117 -5.51 -2.70 -3.96
CA THR A 117 -4.78 -3.87 -3.50
C THR A 117 -3.84 -4.36 -4.59
N ASP A 118 -2.77 -5.03 -4.20
CA ASP A 118 -1.83 -5.69 -5.10
C ASP A 118 -2.48 -6.84 -5.88
N TYR A 119 -3.65 -7.29 -5.43
CA TYR A 119 -4.53 -8.19 -6.16
C TYR A 119 -5.28 -7.47 -7.29
N SER A 120 -5.76 -6.24 -7.03
CA SER A 120 -6.55 -5.44 -7.98
C SER A 120 -5.73 -4.89 -9.16
N PHE A 121 -4.43 -4.64 -8.98
CA PHE A 121 -3.60 -4.06 -10.03
C PHE A 121 -2.98 -5.06 -11.00
N GLY A 122 -3.12 -4.77 -12.29
CA GLY A 122 -2.38 -5.33 -13.40
C GLY A 122 -1.10 -4.55 -13.74
N GLU A 123 -0.31 -5.10 -14.66
CA GLU A 123 1.00 -4.55 -15.04
C GLU A 123 0.95 -3.17 -15.72
N ASN A 124 -0.21 -2.79 -16.28
CA ASN A 124 -0.38 -1.58 -17.08
C ASN A 124 -1.22 -0.49 -16.39
N ASP A 125 -1.89 -0.79 -15.28
CA ASP A 125 -2.98 0.05 -14.75
C ASP A 125 -2.54 1.47 -14.37
N LEU A 126 -1.31 1.61 -13.87
CA LEU A 126 -0.77 2.91 -13.44
C LEU A 126 0.29 3.48 -14.39
N VAL A 127 0.67 2.77 -15.44
CA VAL A 127 1.75 3.21 -16.34
C VAL A 127 1.39 4.53 -17.02
N LEU A 128 2.33 5.48 -17.01
CA LEU A 128 2.22 6.89 -17.43
C LEU A 128 1.28 7.76 -16.58
N SER A 129 0.80 7.27 -15.43
CA SER A 129 0.03 8.10 -14.49
C SER A 129 0.94 9.14 -13.85
N ASP A 130 0.52 10.41 -13.88
CA ASP A 130 1.26 11.50 -13.25
C ASP A 130 1.20 11.41 -11.72
N ILE A 131 2.33 11.67 -11.08
CA ILE A 131 2.47 11.66 -9.63
C ILE A 131 3.22 12.89 -9.11
N LEU A 132 2.85 13.31 -7.91
CA LEU A 132 3.59 14.28 -7.11
C LEU A 132 4.26 13.55 -5.95
N VAL A 133 5.58 13.57 -5.91
CA VAL A 133 6.34 13.02 -4.80
C VAL A 133 6.77 14.14 -3.86
N VAL A 134 6.53 13.94 -2.56
CA VAL A 134 6.83 14.92 -1.50
C VAL A 134 7.73 14.27 -0.44
N GLY A 135 8.85 14.94 -0.12
CA GLY A 135 9.77 14.48 0.91
C GLY A 135 10.78 15.54 1.33
N TYR A 136 11.86 15.10 1.98
CA TYR A 136 12.86 15.94 2.63
C TYR A 136 14.30 15.53 2.26
N PRO A 137 14.64 15.42 0.96
CA PRO A 137 16.04 15.24 0.57
C PRO A 137 16.89 16.43 1.08
N PRO A 138 18.11 16.18 1.62
CA PRO A 138 18.99 17.25 2.04
C PRO A 138 19.27 18.23 0.90
N ILE A 139 19.13 19.53 1.18
CA ILE A 139 19.60 20.59 0.29
C ILE A 139 20.87 21.18 0.93
N PRO A 140 22.04 21.05 0.28
CA PRO A 140 23.28 21.62 0.78
C PRO A 140 23.13 23.11 1.10
N PHE A 141 23.79 23.56 2.17
CA PHE A 141 23.84 24.96 2.63
C PHE A 141 22.53 25.55 3.13
N THR A 142 21.45 24.77 3.23
CA THR A 142 20.26 25.19 3.98
C THR A 142 20.48 25.07 5.49
N THR A 143 19.87 25.96 6.27
CA THR A 143 19.98 25.97 7.74
C THR A 143 18.90 25.16 8.43
N VAL A 144 17.91 24.68 7.69
CA VAL A 144 16.79 23.87 8.16
C VAL A 144 16.38 22.87 7.08
N PRO A 145 15.80 21.70 7.46
CA PRO A 145 15.20 20.79 6.49
C PRO A 145 14.15 21.53 5.64
N ASN A 146 14.23 21.33 4.32
CA ASN A 146 13.28 21.92 3.38
C ASN A 146 12.52 20.81 2.68
N GLN A 147 11.19 20.95 2.64
CA GLN A 147 10.36 20.03 1.89
C GLN A 147 10.61 20.25 0.40
N VAL A 148 10.88 19.17 -0.32
CA VAL A 148 11.10 19.15 -1.76
C VAL A 148 10.00 18.33 -2.41
N VAL A 149 9.57 18.81 -3.58
CA VAL A 149 8.60 18.12 -4.41
C VAL A 149 9.15 17.88 -5.79
N THR A 150 8.75 16.76 -6.38
CA THR A 150 9.06 16.43 -7.76
C THR A 150 7.83 15.87 -8.45
N LEU A 151 7.62 16.26 -9.71
CA LEU A 151 6.63 15.67 -10.59
C LEU A 151 7.30 14.54 -11.36
N GLY A 152 6.58 13.45 -11.53
CA GLY A 152 7.02 12.32 -12.34
C GLY A 152 5.81 11.53 -12.84
N GLN A 153 6.11 10.41 -13.46
CA GLN A 153 5.14 9.44 -13.94
C GLN A 153 5.54 8.05 -13.44
N ILE A 154 4.55 7.19 -13.23
CA ILE A 154 4.82 5.78 -13.02
C ILE A 154 5.21 5.17 -14.38
N ASN A 155 6.45 4.72 -14.50
CA ASN A 155 7.01 4.12 -15.71
C ASN A 155 6.76 2.61 -15.80
N ALA A 156 6.66 1.94 -14.64
CA ALA A 156 6.41 0.51 -14.58
C ALA A 156 5.78 0.13 -13.24
N VAL A 157 4.97 -0.92 -13.27
CA VAL A 157 4.48 -1.64 -12.09
C VAL A 157 5.22 -2.97 -12.05
N VAL A 158 5.91 -3.27 -10.95
CA VAL A 158 6.82 -4.42 -10.86
C VAL A 158 6.64 -5.19 -9.56
N ARG A 159 6.95 -6.48 -9.59
CA ARG A 159 7.16 -7.31 -8.39
C ARG A 159 8.66 -7.53 -8.22
N VAL A 160 9.22 -7.08 -7.10
CA VAL A 160 10.65 -7.24 -6.81
C VAL A 160 10.90 -8.49 -5.95
N HIS A 161 12.08 -9.10 -6.05
CA HIS A 161 12.34 -10.39 -5.39
C HIS A 161 12.35 -10.32 -3.86
N HIS A 162 12.69 -9.17 -3.28
CA HIS A 162 12.87 -9.00 -1.84
C HIS A 162 11.59 -8.50 -1.13
N SER A 163 10.53 -8.17 -1.87
CA SER A 163 9.29 -7.63 -1.33
C SER A 163 8.11 -8.46 -1.84
N PRO A 164 7.17 -8.85 -0.95
CA PRO A 164 5.94 -9.50 -1.38
C PRO A 164 4.94 -8.54 -2.05
N SER A 165 5.18 -7.23 -1.99
CA SER A 165 4.25 -6.21 -2.48
C SER A 165 4.66 -5.56 -3.80
N LEU A 166 3.70 -4.90 -4.46
CA LEU A 166 3.96 -4.15 -5.69
C LEU A 166 4.85 -2.95 -5.44
N HIS A 167 5.75 -2.72 -6.39
CA HIS A 167 6.56 -1.52 -6.48
C HIS A 167 6.21 -0.78 -7.78
N PHE A 168 6.21 0.55 -7.71
CA PHE A 168 6.08 1.41 -8.87
C PHE A 168 7.42 2.09 -9.14
N ILE A 169 7.83 2.09 -10.40
CA ILE A 169 9.04 2.77 -10.85
C ILE A 169 8.67 4.16 -11.30
N ALA A 170 9.19 5.21 -10.65
CA ALA A 170 8.89 6.59 -10.99
C ALA A 170 9.94 7.21 -11.92
N SER A 171 9.53 8.12 -12.80
CA SER A 171 10.42 8.91 -13.67
C SER A 171 11.18 10.04 -12.97
N ALA A 172 11.37 9.95 -11.65
CA ALA A 172 12.08 10.93 -10.84
C ALA A 172 13.43 10.38 -10.36
N MET A 173 14.34 11.29 -10.00
CA MET A 173 15.64 10.90 -9.45
C MET A 173 15.47 10.37 -8.02
N ALA A 174 15.96 9.16 -7.76
CA ALA A 174 16.11 8.66 -6.41
C ALA A 174 17.18 9.49 -5.68
N ARG A 175 16.84 10.02 -4.50
CA ARG A 175 17.76 10.75 -3.62
C ARG A 175 17.47 10.40 -2.18
N GLY A 176 18.52 10.26 -1.37
CA GLY A 176 18.37 10.12 0.08
C GLY A 176 17.53 11.26 0.66
N GLY A 177 16.70 10.94 1.66
CA GLY A 177 15.76 11.86 2.31
C GLY A 177 14.38 11.95 1.65
N PHE A 178 14.18 11.44 0.43
CA PHE A 178 12.82 11.14 -0.05
C PHE A 178 12.24 9.88 0.59
N SER A 179 13.06 8.94 1.03
CA SER A 179 12.63 7.70 1.69
C SER A 179 11.65 7.95 2.84
N GLY A 180 10.55 7.21 2.84
CA GLY A 180 9.38 7.40 3.70
C GLY A 180 8.45 8.55 3.29
N GLY A 181 8.78 9.27 2.21
CA GLY A 181 7.94 10.30 1.61
C GLY A 181 6.75 9.70 0.87
N VAL A 182 5.85 10.55 0.39
CA VAL A 182 4.60 10.12 -0.23
C VAL A 182 4.61 10.38 -1.73
N ALA A 183 4.07 9.43 -2.51
CA ALA A 183 3.71 9.63 -3.90
C ALA A 183 2.19 9.77 -4.03
N LEU A 184 1.75 10.93 -4.49
CA LEU A 184 0.34 11.32 -4.63
C LEU A 184 -0.07 11.27 -6.09
N ASP A 185 -1.30 10.84 -6.37
CA ASP A 185 -1.93 11.07 -7.65
C ASP A 185 -2.30 12.57 -7.84
N GLN A 186 -2.87 12.91 -8.99
CA GLN A 186 -3.35 14.28 -9.27
C GLN A 186 -4.39 14.77 -8.26
N SER A 187 -5.21 13.88 -7.69
CA SER A 187 -6.26 14.22 -6.72
C SER A 187 -5.71 14.47 -5.29
N GLY A 188 -4.49 14.02 -5.01
CA GLY A 188 -3.85 14.10 -3.70
C GLY A 188 -4.06 12.86 -2.84
N VAL A 189 -4.44 11.75 -3.46
CA VAL A 189 -4.52 10.43 -2.82
C VAL A 189 -3.15 9.77 -2.87
N ALA A 190 -2.67 9.25 -1.74
CA ALA A 190 -1.42 8.50 -1.67
C ALA A 190 -1.56 7.16 -2.37
N LEU A 191 -0.80 6.96 -3.45
CA LEU A 191 -0.69 5.69 -4.16
C LEU A 191 0.43 4.82 -3.58
N ALA A 192 1.49 5.43 -3.08
CA ALA A 192 2.67 4.72 -2.62
C ALA A 192 3.50 5.57 -1.64
N LEU A 193 4.38 4.90 -0.89
CA LEU A 193 5.46 5.57 -0.18
C LEU A 193 6.79 5.38 -0.94
N VAL A 194 7.68 6.34 -0.84
CA VAL A 194 9.04 6.23 -1.37
C VAL A 194 9.84 5.32 -0.46
N THR A 195 10.51 4.30 -0.99
CA THR A 195 11.43 3.45 -0.21
C THR A 195 12.87 3.78 -0.56
N GLU A 196 13.48 3.01 -1.45
CA GLU A 196 14.88 3.13 -1.82
C GLU A 196 15.07 3.30 -3.33
N SER A 197 16.32 3.48 -3.74
CA SER A 197 16.71 3.39 -5.15
C SER A 197 16.95 1.94 -5.51
N LEU A 198 16.29 1.42 -6.55
CA LEU A 198 16.64 0.10 -7.09
C LEU A 198 17.91 0.24 -7.94
N GLY A 199 19.06 0.01 -7.31
CA GLY A 199 20.39 -0.03 -7.92
C GLY A 199 21.05 -1.40 -7.75
N GLN A 200 22.15 -1.63 -8.47
CA GLN A 200 22.92 -2.88 -8.37
C GLN A 200 24.33 -2.60 -7.81
N GLY A 201 24.69 -3.27 -6.71
CA GLY A 201 26.02 -3.17 -6.09
C GLY A 201 26.32 -1.79 -5.50
N ASP A 202 27.58 -1.36 -5.57
CA ASP A 202 28.07 -0.07 -5.03
C ASP A 202 27.82 1.14 -5.96
N MET A 203 26.87 1.01 -6.90
CA MET A 203 26.53 2.09 -7.82
C MET A 203 25.89 3.25 -7.04
N PRO A 204 26.17 4.52 -7.40
CA PRO A 204 25.57 5.66 -6.73
C PRO A 204 24.03 5.56 -6.73
N LEU A 205 23.40 5.90 -5.61
CA LEU A 205 21.94 5.85 -5.46
C LEU A 205 21.21 6.58 -6.60
N GLU A 206 21.80 7.66 -7.11
CA GLU A 206 21.28 8.49 -8.20
C GLU A 206 21.22 7.78 -9.56
N THR A 207 21.86 6.62 -9.69
CA THR A 207 21.85 5.79 -10.91
C THR A 207 20.79 4.70 -10.88
N GLY A 208 20.17 4.45 -9.73
CA GLY A 208 19.08 3.50 -9.60
C GLY A 208 17.71 4.11 -9.90
N TYR A 209 16.72 3.25 -10.06
CA TYR A 209 15.34 3.68 -10.29
C TYR A 209 14.70 4.13 -8.98
N MET A 210 13.97 5.25 -9.01
CA MET A 210 13.14 5.65 -7.88
C MET A 210 12.00 4.64 -7.70
N SER A 211 12.08 3.88 -6.60
CA SER A 211 11.08 2.88 -6.26
C SER A 211 10.09 3.42 -5.25
N LEU A 212 8.82 3.16 -5.52
CA LEU A 212 7.71 3.48 -4.67
C LEU A 212 7.05 2.17 -4.24
N LEU A 213 6.98 1.89 -2.94
CA LEU A 213 6.24 0.74 -2.41
C LEU A 213 4.76 1.10 -2.38
N SER A 214 3.92 0.22 -2.96
CA SER A 214 2.44 0.29 -2.88
C SER A 214 1.98 0.72 -1.48
N ILE A 215 0.98 1.59 -1.39
CA ILE A 215 0.52 2.09 -0.08
C ILE A 215 -0.14 0.99 0.76
N GLU A 216 -0.55 -0.09 0.11
CA GLU A 216 -1.31 -1.20 0.70
C GLU A 216 -0.74 -1.70 2.04
N PRO A 217 0.56 -2.07 2.14
CA PRO A 217 1.10 -2.61 3.38
C PRO A 217 1.15 -1.61 4.52
N ALA A 218 1.27 -0.32 4.22
CA ALA A 218 1.21 0.73 5.23
C ALA A 218 -0.20 0.84 5.84
N VAL A 219 -1.23 0.73 4.99
CA VAL A 219 -2.62 0.74 5.41
C VAL A 219 -2.94 -0.49 6.26
N ASP A 220 -2.49 -1.67 5.86
CA ASP A 220 -2.68 -2.91 6.62
C ASP A 220 -1.99 -2.86 7.98
N LEU A 221 -0.74 -2.41 8.01
CA LEU A 221 0.01 -2.27 9.25
C LEU A 221 -0.65 -1.25 10.19
N ALA A 222 -1.12 -0.12 9.67
CA ALA A 222 -1.88 0.85 10.46
C ALA A 222 -3.22 0.29 10.95
N ALA A 223 -3.94 -0.47 10.12
CA ALA A 223 -5.19 -1.12 10.52
C ALA A 223 -4.95 -2.13 11.65
N GLU A 224 -3.91 -2.95 11.55
CA GLU A 224 -3.54 -3.96 12.54
C GLU A 224 -3.12 -3.31 13.88
N LYS A 225 -2.18 -2.36 13.84
CA LYS A 225 -1.57 -1.79 15.05
C LYS A 225 -2.41 -0.69 15.69
N PHE A 226 -3.10 0.09 14.86
CA PHE A 226 -3.75 1.32 15.28
C PHE A 226 -5.26 1.33 15.08
N LYS A 227 -5.84 0.26 14.50
CA LYS A 227 -7.26 0.18 14.10
C LYS A 227 -7.65 1.28 13.11
N PHE A 228 -6.68 1.73 12.32
CA PHE A 228 -6.91 2.67 11.24
C PHE A 228 -7.96 2.13 10.26
N SER A 229 -8.79 3.03 9.76
CA SER A 229 -9.79 2.71 8.74
C SER A 229 -9.92 3.89 7.79
N THR A 230 -10.05 3.60 6.51
CA THR A 230 -10.27 4.59 5.45
C THR A 230 -11.74 5.04 5.35
N HIS A 231 -12.64 4.53 6.20
CA HIS A 231 -14.09 4.67 6.04
C HIS A 231 -14.66 5.97 6.61
N GLY A 232 -15.08 6.85 5.69
CA GLY A 232 -16.12 7.85 5.86
C GLY A 232 -17.22 7.69 4.81
N GLY A 233 -18.00 6.59 4.88
CA GLY A 233 -19.18 6.33 4.06
C GLY A 233 -18.91 5.79 2.65
N TYR A 234 -19.58 4.69 2.28
CA TYR A 234 -19.45 3.88 1.05
C TYR A 234 -18.24 2.93 1.03
N PRO A 235 -18.44 1.70 0.52
CA PRO A 235 -17.72 0.56 1.06
C PRO A 235 -16.30 0.60 0.51
N GLY A 236 -15.36 0.64 1.45
CA GLY A 236 -13.96 0.81 1.13
C GLY A 236 -13.35 -0.47 0.58
N ARG A 237 -12.02 -0.51 0.52
CA ARG A 237 -11.19 -1.71 0.38
C ARG A 237 -11.91 -2.93 0.98
N TYR A 238 -12.07 -3.99 0.19
CA TYR A 238 -12.80 -5.21 0.54
C TYR A 238 -14.33 -5.11 0.63
N SER A 239 -14.99 -4.19 -0.10
CA SER A 239 -16.46 -4.10 -0.08
C SER A 239 -17.13 -5.42 -0.42
N ASP A 240 -16.56 -6.10 -1.42
CA ASP A 240 -17.15 -7.29 -2.01
C ASP A 240 -16.23 -8.50 -1.74
N THR A 241 -14.90 -8.34 -1.90
CA THR A 241 -13.92 -9.40 -1.69
C THR A 241 -13.88 -9.89 -0.24
N LEU A 242 -14.17 -11.17 0.01
CA LEU A 242 -13.88 -11.83 1.27
C LEU A 242 -12.45 -12.37 1.29
N PHE A 243 -12.09 -13.09 0.24
CA PHE A 243 -10.78 -13.72 0.08
C PHE A 243 -10.44 -13.82 -1.41
N ALA A 244 -9.24 -13.38 -1.80
CA ALA A 244 -8.77 -13.52 -3.17
C ALA A 244 -7.29 -13.87 -3.21
N VAL A 245 -6.88 -14.75 -4.11
CA VAL A 245 -5.48 -15.15 -4.24
C VAL A 245 -5.14 -15.48 -5.70
N LYS A 246 -3.94 -15.07 -6.12
CA LYS A 246 -3.36 -15.37 -7.45
C LYS A 246 -2.07 -16.16 -7.29
N PHE A 247 -1.86 -17.10 -8.20
CA PHE A 247 -0.72 -18.01 -8.20
C PHE A 247 -0.06 -18.07 -9.58
N SER A 248 1.27 -18.21 -9.62
CA SER A 248 2.00 -18.60 -10.83
C SER A 248 2.60 -19.99 -10.69
N ASP A 249 2.66 -20.73 -11.78
CA ASP A 249 3.40 -21.97 -11.90
C ASP A 249 4.86 -21.65 -12.26
N PRO A 250 5.83 -21.84 -11.35
CA PRO A 250 7.24 -21.52 -11.62
C PRO A 250 7.87 -22.41 -12.70
N SER A 251 7.26 -23.54 -13.03
CA SER A 251 7.70 -24.40 -14.13
C SER A 251 7.33 -23.83 -15.51
N GLY A 252 6.32 -22.96 -15.53
CA GLY A 252 6.01 -22.12 -16.68
C GLY A 252 7.15 -21.13 -16.92
N ARG A 253 7.61 -21.02 -18.17
CA ARG A 253 8.54 -19.96 -18.59
C ARG A 253 7.79 -18.63 -18.69
N SER A 254 7.23 -18.15 -17.58
CA SER A 254 6.49 -16.89 -17.60
C SER A 254 7.43 -15.75 -17.91
N LEU A 255 7.09 -14.97 -18.94
CA LEU A 255 7.79 -13.76 -19.34
C LEU A 255 7.28 -12.52 -18.57
N SER A 256 6.25 -12.67 -17.73
CA SER A 256 5.66 -11.59 -16.93
C SER A 256 5.39 -12.03 -15.50
N SER A 257 5.71 -11.16 -14.53
CA SER A 257 5.39 -11.35 -13.12
C SER A 257 3.93 -11.04 -12.78
N PHE A 258 3.07 -10.86 -13.78
CA PHE A 258 1.64 -10.56 -13.60
C PHE A 258 0.72 -11.62 -14.22
N ILE A 259 1.27 -12.54 -15.02
CA ILE A 259 0.52 -13.71 -15.47
C ILE A 259 0.34 -14.66 -14.29
N TYR A 260 -0.92 -14.98 -14.00
CA TYR A 260 -1.28 -16.00 -13.03
C TYR A 260 -1.82 -17.23 -13.75
N ASP A 261 -1.42 -18.41 -13.28
CA ASP A 261 -1.78 -19.71 -13.81
C ASP A 261 -2.93 -20.36 -13.02
N ALA A 262 -3.18 -19.85 -11.80
CA ALA A 262 -4.34 -20.17 -11.01
C ALA A 262 -4.80 -18.97 -10.15
N SER A 263 -6.09 -18.90 -9.86
CA SER A 263 -6.67 -17.94 -8.93
C SER A 263 -7.88 -18.50 -8.20
N LEU A 264 -8.17 -17.91 -7.04
CA LEU A 264 -9.40 -18.10 -6.30
C LEU A 264 -9.91 -16.72 -5.90
N TYR A 265 -11.20 -16.48 -6.08
CA TYR A 265 -11.87 -15.26 -5.68
C TYR A 265 -13.20 -15.58 -5.00
N ILE A 266 -13.35 -15.12 -3.77
CA ILE A 266 -14.56 -15.25 -2.96
C ILE A 266 -15.06 -13.83 -2.70
N TYR A 267 -16.27 -13.52 -3.14
CA TYR A 267 -16.84 -12.19 -3.00
C TYR A 267 -18.35 -12.23 -2.73
N ASP A 268 -18.85 -11.18 -2.11
CA ASP A 268 -20.26 -10.93 -1.78
C ASP A 268 -20.73 -9.70 -2.56
N ASP A 269 -21.77 -9.83 -3.38
CA ASP A 269 -22.31 -8.74 -4.21
C ASP A 269 -23.49 -7.99 -3.55
N ASP A 270 -23.58 -8.07 -2.21
CA ASP A 270 -24.70 -7.63 -1.37
C ASP A 270 -26.00 -8.47 -1.53
N ARG A 271 -25.99 -9.51 -2.38
CA ARG A 271 -27.13 -10.41 -2.57
C ARG A 271 -26.76 -11.86 -2.33
N ASP A 272 -25.68 -12.31 -2.95
CA ASP A 272 -25.20 -13.69 -2.93
C ASP A 272 -23.67 -13.70 -2.78
N VAL A 273 -23.16 -14.79 -2.20
CA VAL A 273 -21.73 -15.08 -2.18
C VAL A 273 -21.37 -15.89 -3.41
N PHE A 274 -20.31 -15.48 -4.08
CA PHE A 274 -19.75 -16.13 -5.24
C PHE A 274 -18.34 -16.61 -4.98
N VAL A 275 -18.00 -17.74 -5.61
CA VAL A 275 -16.68 -18.35 -5.60
C VAL A 275 -16.29 -18.60 -7.05
N GLU A 276 -15.18 -18.00 -7.47
CA GLU A 276 -14.53 -18.25 -8.74
C GLU A 276 -13.20 -18.95 -8.47
N ILE A 277 -13.02 -20.11 -9.09
CA ILE A 277 -11.74 -20.82 -9.09
C ILE A 277 -11.31 -20.90 -10.54
N ASN A 278 -10.07 -20.53 -10.84
CA ASN A 278 -9.52 -20.61 -12.18
C ASN A 278 -8.17 -21.31 -12.12
N CYS A 279 -7.96 -22.28 -13.02
CA CYS A 279 -6.64 -22.88 -13.25
C CYS A 279 -6.62 -23.47 -14.66
N ALA A 280 -5.52 -23.26 -15.39
CA ALA A 280 -5.37 -23.79 -16.74
C ALA A 280 -5.25 -25.33 -16.78
N ASP A 281 -4.81 -25.95 -15.69
CA ASP A 281 -4.75 -27.40 -15.54
C ASP A 281 -6.10 -27.92 -15.02
N GLU A 282 -6.85 -28.60 -15.88
CA GLU A 282 -8.19 -29.12 -15.56
C GLU A 282 -8.19 -30.11 -14.37
N ALA A 283 -7.13 -30.90 -14.19
CA ALA A 283 -7.06 -31.86 -13.10
C ALA A 283 -6.85 -31.15 -11.76
N ARG A 284 -5.93 -30.17 -11.73
CA ARG A 284 -5.70 -29.33 -10.55
C ARG A 284 -6.91 -28.46 -10.23
N MET A 285 -7.58 -27.94 -11.26
CA MET A 285 -8.83 -27.20 -11.13
C MET A 285 -9.92 -28.04 -10.46
N ALA A 286 -10.12 -29.29 -10.90
CA ALA A 286 -11.10 -30.19 -10.30
C ALA A 286 -10.79 -30.51 -8.82
N GLU A 287 -9.51 -30.70 -8.48
CA GLU A 287 -9.08 -30.95 -7.10
C GLU A 287 -9.25 -29.72 -6.19
N ALA A 288 -9.00 -28.51 -6.73
CA ALA A 288 -9.25 -27.25 -6.02
C ALA A 288 -10.74 -27.06 -5.71
N VAL A 289 -11.62 -27.30 -6.70
CA VAL A 289 -13.08 -27.25 -6.50
C VAL A 289 -13.53 -28.28 -5.46
N ALA A 290 -13.05 -29.52 -5.54
CA ALA A 290 -13.38 -30.56 -4.56
C ALA A 290 -12.88 -30.22 -3.15
N THR A 291 -11.71 -29.59 -3.04
CA THR A 291 -11.15 -29.15 -1.76
C THR A 291 -12.01 -28.08 -1.10
N PHE A 292 -12.49 -27.11 -1.89
CA PHE A 292 -13.43 -26.11 -1.40
C PHE A 292 -14.77 -26.73 -0.99
N ASP A 293 -15.35 -27.55 -1.87
CA ASP A 293 -16.65 -28.21 -1.70
C ASP A 293 -16.72 -29.10 -0.44
N ASN A 294 -15.62 -29.74 -0.07
CA ASN A 294 -15.52 -30.56 1.14
C ASN A 294 -15.69 -29.76 2.44
N ILE A 295 -15.38 -28.46 2.45
CA ILE A 295 -15.54 -27.58 3.61
C ILE A 295 -16.86 -26.82 3.49
N THR A 296 -17.14 -26.28 2.31
CA THR A 296 -18.33 -25.50 2.01
C THR A 296 -18.91 -25.98 0.67
N PRO A 297 -20.01 -26.75 0.68
CA PRO A 297 -20.60 -27.29 -0.54
C PRO A 297 -20.97 -26.21 -1.56
N LEU A 298 -20.69 -26.46 -2.84
CA LEU A 298 -20.84 -25.51 -3.94
C LEU A 298 -21.91 -25.95 -4.94
N THR A 299 -22.69 -24.98 -5.43
CA THR A 299 -23.51 -25.14 -6.63
C THR A 299 -22.75 -24.54 -7.82
N ARG A 300 -22.58 -25.33 -8.88
CA ARG A 300 -21.94 -24.91 -10.13
C ARG A 300 -22.94 -24.21 -11.06
N HIS A 301 -22.53 -23.08 -11.62
CA HIS A 301 -23.26 -22.33 -12.64
C HIS A 301 -22.37 -22.15 -13.87
N ASP A 302 -22.81 -22.64 -15.02
CA ASP A 302 -22.14 -22.40 -16.30
C ASP A 302 -22.60 -21.04 -16.85
N ILE A 303 -21.73 -20.04 -16.71
CA ILE A 303 -21.86 -18.73 -17.33
C ILE A 303 -21.15 -18.83 -18.68
N GLY A 304 -21.81 -18.44 -19.79
CA GLY A 304 -21.34 -18.72 -21.16
C GLY A 304 -19.86 -18.41 -21.47
N ASP A 305 -19.37 -18.89 -22.62
CA ASP A 305 -17.96 -18.81 -23.05
C ASP A 305 -16.98 -19.69 -22.23
N GLY A 306 -17.51 -20.72 -21.55
CA GLY A 306 -16.71 -21.69 -20.81
C GLY A 306 -16.30 -21.23 -19.42
N ALA A 307 -16.78 -20.07 -18.96
CA ALA A 307 -16.60 -19.62 -17.60
C ALA A 307 -17.48 -20.43 -16.63
N VAL A 308 -17.01 -20.61 -15.41
CA VAL A 308 -17.76 -21.32 -14.36
C VAL A 308 -17.76 -20.48 -13.11
N LEU A 309 -18.95 -20.30 -12.54
CA LEU A 309 -19.16 -19.60 -11.28
C LEU A 309 -19.73 -20.57 -10.26
N TYR A 310 -19.30 -20.48 -9.01
CA TYR A 310 -19.83 -21.30 -7.94
C TYR A 310 -20.54 -20.43 -6.90
N THR A 311 -21.61 -20.95 -6.32
CA THR A 311 -22.28 -20.33 -5.17
C THR A 311 -22.29 -21.31 -3.99
N PRO A 312 -21.83 -20.90 -2.80
CA PRO A 312 -21.94 -21.71 -1.60
C PRO A 312 -23.39 -22.06 -1.25
N ILE A 313 -23.61 -23.30 -0.79
CA ILE A 313 -24.91 -23.76 -0.32
C ILE A 313 -25.16 -23.22 1.11
N GLU A 314 -26.42 -22.85 1.41
CA GLU A 314 -26.89 -22.44 2.74
C GLU A 314 -26.28 -21.15 3.33
N ASN A 315 -25.63 -20.31 2.50
CA ASN A 315 -25.02 -19.04 2.92
C ASN A 315 -24.12 -19.19 4.16
N PRO A 316 -22.98 -19.88 4.01
CA PRO A 316 -22.06 -20.21 5.11
C PRO A 316 -21.46 -18.95 5.73
N SER A 317 -20.95 -19.10 6.96
CA SER A 317 -20.24 -18.00 7.63
C SER A 317 -18.97 -17.60 6.87
N ALA A 318 -18.58 -16.32 6.97
CA ALA A 318 -17.33 -15.80 6.43
C ALA A 318 -16.08 -16.58 6.92
N GLU A 319 -16.11 -17.12 8.14
CA GLU A 319 -15.03 -17.94 8.70
C GLU A 319 -14.84 -19.26 7.92
N LEU A 320 -15.94 -19.96 7.59
CA LEU A 320 -15.89 -21.19 6.80
C LEU A 320 -15.46 -20.95 5.35
N LEU A 321 -15.92 -19.84 4.75
CA LEU A 321 -15.51 -19.45 3.40
C LEU A 321 -14.01 -19.13 3.34
N LEU A 322 -13.49 -18.45 4.37
CA LEU A 322 -12.07 -18.18 4.50
C LEU A 322 -11.30 -19.50 4.68
N GLU A 323 -11.76 -20.39 5.56
CA GLU A 323 -11.13 -21.71 5.76
C GLU A 323 -11.07 -22.52 4.47
N ALA A 324 -12.16 -22.55 3.70
CA ALA A 324 -12.21 -23.20 2.40
C ALA A 324 -11.23 -22.57 1.40
N GLY A 325 -11.15 -21.24 1.38
CA GLY A 325 -10.21 -20.52 0.52
C GLY A 325 -8.74 -20.75 0.87
N GLU A 326 -8.40 -20.78 2.16
CA GLU A 326 -7.05 -21.12 2.63
C GLU A 326 -6.68 -22.56 2.29
N ALA A 327 -7.62 -23.50 2.39
CA ALA A 327 -7.39 -24.89 2.03
C ALA A 327 -7.04 -25.04 0.53
N VAL A 328 -7.76 -24.34 -0.35
CA VAL A 328 -7.44 -24.29 -1.79
C VAL A 328 -6.10 -23.59 -2.02
N ALA A 329 -5.79 -22.51 -1.31
CA ALA A 329 -4.51 -21.83 -1.43
C ALA A 329 -3.34 -22.75 -1.05
N ALA A 330 -3.46 -23.47 0.07
CA ALA A 330 -2.47 -24.46 0.51
C ALA A 330 -2.32 -25.62 -0.47
N LEU A 331 -3.42 -26.05 -1.11
CA LEU A 331 -3.38 -27.07 -2.16
C LEU A 331 -2.53 -26.62 -3.35
N PHE A 332 -2.76 -25.42 -3.89
CA PHE A 332 -1.95 -24.90 -5.00
C PHE A 332 -0.46 -24.78 -4.64
N GLU A 333 -0.15 -24.34 -3.43
CA GLU A 333 1.23 -24.30 -2.93
C GLU A 333 1.85 -25.70 -2.84
N SER A 334 1.06 -26.72 -2.46
CA SER A 334 1.51 -28.11 -2.44
C SER A 334 1.81 -28.66 -3.84
N PHE A 335 1.15 -28.14 -4.88
CA PHE A 335 1.47 -28.43 -6.28
C PHE A 335 2.70 -27.67 -6.79
N GLY A 336 3.30 -26.81 -5.96
CA GLY A 336 4.48 -26.02 -6.31
C GLY A 336 4.17 -24.66 -6.93
N TYR A 337 2.91 -24.21 -6.94
CA TYR A 337 2.60 -22.84 -7.35
C TYR A 337 3.15 -21.84 -6.35
N LYS A 338 3.56 -20.68 -6.85
CA LYS A 338 3.99 -19.55 -6.04
C LYS A 338 2.86 -18.54 -5.90
N ARG A 339 2.50 -18.20 -4.67
CA ARG A 339 1.56 -17.12 -4.36
C ARG A 339 2.11 -15.78 -4.85
N MET A 340 1.30 -15.05 -5.62
CA MET A 340 1.68 -13.77 -6.24
C MET A 340 1.02 -12.57 -5.56
N ALA A 341 -0.26 -12.70 -5.21
CA ALA A 341 -1.05 -11.68 -4.56
C ALA A 341 -2.13 -12.34 -3.70
N LEU A 342 -2.51 -11.67 -2.62
CA LEU A 342 -3.51 -12.13 -1.66
C LEU A 342 -4.29 -10.93 -1.15
N GLU A 343 -5.61 -11.06 -1.10
CA GLU A 343 -6.53 -10.08 -0.56
C GLU A 343 -7.41 -10.77 0.49
N ARG A 344 -7.58 -10.16 1.67
CA ARG A 344 -8.43 -10.67 2.76
C ARG A 344 -9.22 -9.55 3.42
N SER A 345 -10.55 -9.68 3.47
CA SER A 345 -11.39 -8.71 4.18
C SER A 345 -11.28 -8.86 5.69
N GLN A 346 -10.67 -7.88 6.36
CA GLN A 346 -10.59 -7.86 7.82
C GLN A 346 -11.90 -7.44 8.50
N TRP A 347 -12.86 -6.85 7.77
CA TRP A 347 -14.10 -6.32 8.36
C TRP A 347 -15.26 -7.32 8.28
N GLN A 348 -15.35 -8.13 7.22
CA GLN A 348 -16.33 -9.23 7.11
C GLN A 348 -16.04 -10.37 8.10
N LEU A 349 -14.77 -10.54 8.51
CA LEU A 349 -14.34 -11.51 9.52
C LEU A 349 -14.61 -11.05 10.97
N LYS A 350 -14.95 -9.77 11.17
CA LYS A 350 -15.41 -9.30 12.48
C LYS A 350 -16.89 -9.57 12.59
N SER A 351 -17.22 -10.70 13.20
CA SER A 351 -18.56 -11.00 13.69
C SER A 351 -19.09 -9.75 14.43
N LYS A 352 -20.28 -9.29 14.04
CA LYS A 352 -21.09 -8.34 14.83
C LYS A 352 -21.21 -8.92 16.24
N ARG A 353 -20.37 -8.45 17.16
CA ARG A 353 -20.52 -8.70 18.59
C ARG A 353 -21.46 -7.69 19.20
#